data_AF-A0A820JCB9-F1
#
_entry.id   AF-A0A820JCB9-F1
#
_cell.length_a   1.000
_cell.length_b   1.000
_cell.length_c   1.000
_cell.angle_alpha   90.00
_cell.angle_beta   90.00
_cell.angle_gamma   90.00
#
_symmetry.space_group_name_H-M   'P 1'
#
loop_
_entity.id
_entity.type
_entity.pdbx_description
1 polymer ?
#
loop_
_entity_poly.entity_id
_entity_poly.type
_entity_poly.pdbx_seq_one_letter_code
_entity_poly.pdbx_strand_id
1 'polypeptide(L)'
;MKSLVIHRTLFQYDTCGVHYLHGISGFMASIAGIIVALTSDRSGFQDHLTNLCLTDGLQRSSNIQAAYQAAALGLTLTIAIVSGLFTGILLRLCIFVQKS
;
A
#
# COMPACT_ATOMS: atom_id res chain seq x y z
N MET A 1 -7.67 5.20 26.73
CA MET A 1 -7.65 3.71 26.69
C MET A 1 -6.66 3.30 25.61
N LYS A 2 -5.42 3.00 25.99
CA LYS A 2 -4.40 2.51 25.05
C LYS A 2 -4.85 1.10 24.64
N SER A 3 -4.99 0.87 23.33
CA SER A 3 -5.45 -0.41 22.78
C SER A 3 -4.55 -1.56 23.27
N LEU A 4 -4.99 -2.25 24.33
CA LEU A 4 -4.22 -3.26 25.07
C LEU A 4 -4.25 -4.64 24.38
N VAL A 5 -4.99 -4.78 23.29
CA VAL A 5 -5.27 -6.06 22.62
C VAL A 5 -4.13 -6.47 21.68
N ILE A 6 -3.47 -5.52 21.01
CA ILE A 6 -2.42 -5.83 20.01
C ILE A 6 -1.11 -6.28 20.69
N HIS A 7 -0.76 -5.67 21.83
CA HIS A 7 0.48 -5.93 22.56
C HIS A 7 0.59 -7.36 23.12
N ARG A 8 -0.54 -8.05 23.33
CA ARG A 8 -0.57 -9.42 23.89
C ARG A 8 -0.43 -10.54 22.85
N THR A 9 -0.61 -10.25 21.56
CA THR A 9 -0.64 -11.29 20.51
C THR A 9 0.56 -11.20 19.57
N LEU A 10 1.10 -10.00 19.33
CA LEU A 10 2.34 -9.79 18.58
C LEU A 10 3.20 -8.78 19.35
N PHE A 11 4.49 -9.11 19.55
CA PHE A 11 5.48 -8.30 20.29
C PHE A 11 5.93 -7.06 19.49
N GLN A 12 5.00 -6.35 18.86
CA GLN A 12 5.25 -5.12 18.11
C GLN A 12 4.80 -3.92 18.95
N TYR A 13 5.75 -3.06 19.33
CA TYR A 13 5.46 -1.79 19.98
C TYR A 13 5.25 -0.72 18.91
N ASP A 14 3.99 -0.41 18.63
CA ASP A 14 3.62 0.67 17.71
C ASP A 14 3.24 1.92 18.51
N THR A 15 4.24 2.71 18.89
CA THR A 15 4.09 3.88 19.78
C THR A 15 3.15 4.95 19.21
N CYS A 16 3.10 5.07 17.88
CA CYS A 16 2.30 6.06 17.17
C CYS A 16 1.14 5.42 16.36
N GLY A 17 0.94 4.10 16.46
CA GLY A 17 -0.09 3.38 15.70
C GLY A 17 0.12 3.43 14.17
N VAL A 18 1.35 3.58 13.68
CA VAL A 18 1.67 3.76 12.26
C VAL A 18 1.25 2.54 11.43
N HIS A 19 1.41 1.34 11.97
CA HIS A 19 1.01 0.12 11.27
C HIS A 19 -0.51 0.07 11.06
N TYR A 20 -1.28 0.48 12.06
CA TYR A 20 -2.74 0.52 11.97
C TYR A 20 -3.24 1.69 11.12
N LEU A 21 -2.67 2.88 11.30
CA LEU A 21 -3.13 4.10 10.65
C LEU A 21 -2.66 4.23 9.20
N HIS A 22 -1.44 3.84 8.87
CA HIS A 22 -0.87 3.94 7.51
C HIS A 22 -0.81 2.60 6.81
N GLY A 23 -0.37 1.54 7.50
CA GLY A 23 -0.22 0.21 6.91
C GLY A 23 -1.57 -0.39 6.50
N ILE A 24 -2.48 -0.57 7.47
CA ILE A 24 -3.77 -1.21 7.22
C ILE A 24 -4.68 -0.32 6.35
N SER A 25 -4.68 1.01 6.55
CA SER A 25 -5.48 1.92 5.70
C SER A 25 -5.02 1.91 4.23
N GLY A 26 -3.71 1.96 3.99
CA GLY A 26 -3.13 1.90 2.65
C GLY A 26 -3.39 0.56 1.97
N PHE A 27 -3.30 -0.54 2.72
CA PHE A 27 -3.61 -1.88 2.23
C PHE A 27 -5.10 -2.00 1.81
N MET A 28 -6.03 -1.55 2.65
CA MET A 28 -7.47 -1.53 2.34
C MET A 28 -7.79 -0.64 1.14
N ALA A 29 -7.18 0.55 1.06
CA ALA A 29 -7.36 1.45 -0.07
C ALA A 29 -6.87 0.82 -1.39
N SER A 30 -5.76 0.07 -1.34
CA SER A 30 -5.24 -0.63 -2.52
C SER A 30 -6.18 -1.73 -3.01
N ILE A 31 -6.76 -2.52 -2.10
CA ILE A 31 -7.76 -3.54 -2.44
C ILE A 31 -9.01 -2.89 -3.05
N ALA A 32 -9.53 -1.84 -2.43
CA ALA A 32 -10.66 -1.09 -2.96
C ALA A 32 -10.36 -0.54 -4.36
N GLY A 33 -9.15 -0.04 -4.59
CA GLY A 33 -8.70 0.43 -5.89
C GLY A 33 -8.67 -0.67 -6.96
N ILE A 34 -8.21 -1.88 -6.62
CA ILE A 34 -8.25 -3.04 -7.52
C ILE A 34 -9.69 -3.37 -7.91
N ILE A 35 -10.62 -3.37 -6.93
CA ILE A 35 -12.04 -3.63 -7.19
C ILE A 35 -12.64 -2.57 -8.11
N VAL A 36 -12.36 -1.29 -7.85
CA VAL A 36 -12.81 -0.18 -8.70
C VAL A 36 -12.22 -0.25 -10.11
N ALA A 37 -10.95 -0.64 -10.25
CA ALA A 37 -10.32 -0.84 -11.55
C ALA A 37 -11.01 -1.96 -12.35
N LEU A 38 -11.46 -3.03 -11.68
CA LEU A 38 -12.21 -4.12 -12.30
C LEU A 38 -13.62 -3.70 -12.73
N THR A 39 -14.31 -2.92 -11.90
CA THR A 39 -15.70 -2.49 -12.16
C THR A 39 -15.81 -1.22 -13.00
N SER A 40 -14.69 -0.60 -13.36
CA SER A 40 -14.68 0.62 -14.15
C SER A 40 -15.22 0.39 -15.56
N ASP A 41 -16.41 0.93 -15.82
CA ASP A 41 -16.97 1.06 -17.16
C ASP A 41 -16.58 2.41 -17.78
N ARG A 42 -16.30 2.40 -19.09
CA ARG A 42 -15.74 3.56 -19.80
C ARG A 42 -16.77 4.37 -20.57
N SER A 43 -17.97 3.83 -20.75
CA SER A 43 -19.00 4.45 -21.60
C SER A 43 -19.42 5.83 -21.08
N GLY A 44 -19.55 6.01 -19.76
CA GLY A 44 -19.95 7.29 -19.16
C GLY A 44 -18.88 8.39 -19.13
N PHE A 45 -17.61 8.06 -19.44
CA PHE A 45 -16.48 9.00 -19.35
C PHE A 45 -16.00 9.51 -20.72
N GLN A 46 -16.29 8.75 -21.78
CA GLN A 46 -15.87 9.04 -23.16
C GLN A 46 -16.53 10.31 -23.72
N ASP A 47 -17.75 10.63 -23.28
CA ASP A 47 -18.59 11.69 -23.88
C ASP A 47 -18.18 13.13 -23.52
N HIS A 48 -17.27 13.31 -22.54
CA HIS A 48 -16.88 14.64 -22.04
C HIS A 48 -15.37 14.91 -22.02
N LEU A 49 -14.53 14.01 -22.55
CA LEU A 49 -13.09 14.17 -22.50
C LEU A 49 -12.45 14.25 -23.88
N THR A 50 -11.73 15.34 -24.11
CA THR A 50 -10.92 15.54 -25.31
C THR A 50 -9.80 14.50 -25.37
N ASN A 51 -9.52 13.99 -26.57
CA ASN A 51 -8.51 12.96 -26.86
C ASN A 51 -7.10 13.27 -26.29
N LEU A 52 -6.81 14.52 -25.94
CA LEU A 52 -5.56 14.94 -25.29
C LEU A 52 -5.35 14.34 -23.89
N CYS A 53 -6.43 14.14 -23.13
CA CYS A 53 -6.36 13.70 -21.72
C CYS A 53 -6.20 12.17 -21.60
N LEU A 54 -6.57 11.42 -22.64
CA LEU A 54 -6.76 9.97 -22.55
C LEU A 54 -5.84 9.14 -23.47
N THR A 55 -4.87 9.77 -24.13
CA THR A 55 -3.96 9.17 -25.14
C THR A 55 -3.32 7.85 -24.69
N ASP A 56 -3.05 7.68 -23.39
CA ASP A 56 -2.41 6.46 -22.84
C ASP A 56 -3.35 5.60 -21.96
N GLY A 57 -4.46 6.18 -21.48
CA GLY A 57 -5.42 5.50 -20.61
C GLY A 57 -6.45 4.65 -21.36
N LEU A 58 -6.82 5.03 -22.59
CA LEU A 58 -7.88 4.38 -23.37
C LEU A 58 -7.54 2.97 -23.85
N GLN A 59 -6.26 2.60 -23.98
CA GLN A 59 -5.88 1.27 -24.46
C GLN A 59 -5.81 0.19 -23.36
N ARG A 60 -5.89 0.59 -22.08
CA ARG A 60 -5.73 -0.34 -20.95
C ARG A 60 -7.05 -1.02 -20.62
N SER A 61 -7.25 -2.30 -20.91
CA SER A 61 -8.45 -3.01 -20.42
C SER A 61 -8.57 -2.92 -18.88
N SER A 62 -9.80 -2.90 -18.35
CA SER A 62 -10.08 -2.90 -16.89
C SER A 62 -9.26 -3.97 -16.15
N ASN A 63 -9.19 -5.17 -16.75
CA ASN A 63 -8.42 -6.30 -16.24
C ASN A 63 -6.91 -5.99 -16.11
N ILE A 64 -6.37 -5.27 -17.10
CA ILE A 64 -4.96 -4.90 -17.14
C ILE A 64 -4.69 -3.81 -16.09
N GLN A 65 -5.60 -2.85 -15.93
CA GLN A 65 -5.48 -1.79 -14.92
C GLN A 65 -5.49 -2.37 -13.49
N ALA A 66 -6.39 -3.32 -13.23
CA ALA A 66 -6.45 -4.04 -11.97
C ALA A 66 -5.17 -4.85 -11.71
N ALA A 67 -4.62 -5.51 -12.75
CA ALA A 67 -3.37 -6.25 -12.65
C ALA A 67 -2.18 -5.34 -12.29
N TYR A 68 -2.09 -4.14 -12.88
CA TYR A 68 -1.06 -3.16 -12.52
C TYR A 68 -1.18 -2.71 -11.06
N GLN A 69 -2.40 -2.50 -10.57
CA GLN A 69 -2.61 -2.10 -9.18
C GLN A 69 -2.28 -3.22 -8.19
N ALA A 70 -2.61 -4.47 -8.53
CA ALA A 70 -2.20 -5.64 -7.75
C ALA A 70 -0.67 -5.83 -7.74
N ALA A 71 -0.01 -5.64 -8.88
CA ALA A 71 1.44 -5.69 -8.98
C ALA A 71 2.12 -4.58 -8.15
N ALA A 72 1.57 -3.37 -8.19
CA ALA A 72 2.06 -2.24 -7.38
C ALA A 72 1.93 -2.52 -5.88
N LEU A 73 0.82 -3.12 -5.44
CA LEU A 73 0.61 -3.54 -4.05
C LEU A 73 1.67 -4.56 -3.61
N GLY A 74 1.87 -5.61 -4.42
CA GLY A 74 2.86 -6.66 -4.13
C GLY A 74 4.29 -6.14 -4.08
N LEU A 75 4.67 -5.28 -5.02
CA LEU A 75 5.98 -4.63 -5.05
C LEU A 75 6.20 -3.76 -3.81
N THR A 76 5.20 -2.96 -3.43
CA THR A 76 5.26 -2.08 -2.25
C THR A 76 5.46 -2.88 -0.97
N LEU A 77 4.72 -3.98 -0.79
CA LEU A 77 4.90 -4.87 0.37
C LEU A 77 6.29 -5.48 0.40
N THR A 78 6.80 -5.93 -0.75
CA THR A 78 8.13 -6.54 -0.86
C THR A 78 9.21 -5.54 -0.44
N ILE A 79 9.16 -4.32 -0.98
CA ILE A 79 10.12 -3.26 -0.63
C ILE A 79 10.03 -2.92 0.85
N ALA A 80 8.82 -2.79 1.41
CA ALA A 80 8.62 -2.48 2.82
C ALA A 80 9.20 -3.56 3.75
N ILE A 81 8.99 -4.84 3.44
CA ILE A 81 9.50 -5.95 4.25
C ILE A 81 11.04 -6.02 4.16
N VAL A 82 11.60 -5.98 2.94
CA VAL A 82 13.04 -6.11 2.73
C VAL A 82 13.79 -4.93 3.36
N SER A 83 13.34 -3.70 3.11
CA SER A 83 13.98 -2.50 3.68
C SER A 83 13.80 -2.41 5.19
N GLY A 84 12.63 -2.79 5.72
CA GLY A 84 12.36 -2.83 7.16
C GLY A 84 13.24 -3.86 7.88
N LEU A 85 13.40 -5.06 7.32
CA LEU A 85 14.29 -6.09 7.86
C LEU A 85 15.76 -5.64 7.81
N PHE A 86 16.20 -5.11 6.66
CA PHE A 86 17.55 -4.60 6.49
C PHE A 86 17.86 -3.49 7.51
N THR A 87 16.96 -2.50 7.63
CA THR A 87 17.09 -1.41 8.61
C THR A 87 17.07 -1.95 10.04
N GLY A 88 16.20 -2.91 10.35
CA GLY A 88 16.12 -3.53 11.67
C GLY A 88 17.40 -4.29 12.06
N ILE A 89 18.05 -4.96 11.12
CA ILE A 89 19.36 -5.60 11.33
C ILE A 89 20.45 -4.54 11.53
N LEU A 90 20.46 -3.49 10.70
CA LEU A 90 21.43 -2.40 10.78
C LEU A 90 21.35 -1.68 12.14
N LEU A 91 20.15 -1.43 12.64
CA LEU A 91 19.93 -0.80 13.95
C LEU A 91 20.33 -1.70 15.14
N ARG A 92 20.49 -3.02 14.94
CA ARG A 92 21.01 -3.94 15.96
C ARG A 92 22.54 -3.99 16.01
N LEU A 93 23.24 -3.33 15.08
CA LEU A 93 24.69 -3.22 15.14
C LEU A 93 25.11 -2.32 16.31
N CYS A 94 26.13 -2.73 17.07
CA CYS A 94 26.64 -2.02 18.26
C CYS A 94 27.29 -0.65 17.99
N ILE A 95 27.13 -0.09 16.79
CA ILE A 95 27.62 1.24 16.42
C ILE A 95 26.67 2.31 16.98
N PHE A 96 25.40 1.98 17.17
CA PHE A 96 24.39 2.92 17.68
C PHE A 96 24.18 2.76 19.18
N VAL A 97 24.39 3.83 19.95
CA VAL A 97 24.02 3.91 21.37
C VAL A 97 22.50 3.95 21.46
N GLN A 98 21.88 2.81 21.75
CA GLN A 98 20.46 2.74 22.06
C GLN A 98 20.27 3.08 23.55
N LYS A 99 19.53 4.17 23.84
CA LYS A 99 19.13 4.48 25.22
C LYS A 99 18.09 3.44 25.64
N SER A 100 18.48 2.57 26.59
CA SER A 100 17.60 1.57 27.20
C SER A 100 16.44 2.23 27.96
#